data_AF-A0A221K1T3-F1
#
_entry.id   AF-A0A221K1T3-F1
#
_cell.length_a   1.000
_cell.length_b   1.000
_cell.length_c   1.000
_cell.angle_alpha   90.00
_cell.angle_beta   90.00
_cell.angle_gamma   90.00
#
_symmetry.space_group_name_H-M   'P 1'
#
loop_
_entity.id
_entity.type
_entity.pdbx_description
1 polymer ?
#
loop_
_entity_poly.entity_id
_entity_poly.type
_entity_poly.pdbx_seq_one_letter_code
_entity_poly.pdbx_strand_id
1 'polypeptide(L)'
;MRWCIAVLMFSATVTVAGHKLEGRDTATGRLLYTEHCASCHGANLEGQAEWRTPDENGVLPAPPHDATGHTWHHDNALLFEYTKLGGKGTLAARGITDFNSGMPGFDGVMSDDEIWEVLAFIRSTWPDDVQAAQSSRNPPH
;
A
#
# COMPACT_ATOMS: atom_id res chain seq x y z
N MET A 1 33.33 -50.72 -3.83
CA MET A 1 32.12 -50.19 -3.17
C MET A 1 31.95 -48.74 -3.64
N ARG A 2 31.05 -48.47 -4.60
CA ARG A 2 30.79 -47.09 -5.08
C ARG A 2 29.71 -46.50 -4.18
N TRP A 3 30.07 -45.52 -3.36
CA TRP A 3 29.10 -44.73 -2.58
C TRP A 3 28.45 -43.70 -3.50
N CYS A 4 27.15 -43.86 -3.73
CA CYS A 4 26.31 -42.83 -4.35
C CYS A 4 25.92 -41.84 -3.26
N ILE A 5 26.52 -40.64 -3.28
CA ILE A 5 26.05 -39.51 -2.47
C ILE A 5 24.78 -38.98 -3.15
N ALA A 6 23.63 -39.19 -2.53
CA ALA A 6 22.38 -38.55 -2.94
C ALA A 6 22.43 -37.09 -2.49
N VAL A 7 22.59 -36.17 -3.46
CA VAL A 7 22.47 -34.73 -3.21
C VAL A 7 20.99 -34.39 -3.16
N LEU A 8 20.46 -34.21 -1.95
CA LEU A 8 19.15 -33.63 -1.71
C LEU A 8 19.20 -32.13 -2.04
N MET A 9 18.62 -31.74 -3.17
CA MET A 9 18.39 -30.33 -3.50
C MET A 9 17.19 -29.82 -2.68
N PHE A 10 17.49 -29.06 -1.62
CA PHE A 10 16.48 -28.21 -0.98
C PHE A 10 16.20 -27.02 -1.91
N SER A 11 15.00 -26.94 -2.45
CA SER A 11 14.53 -25.74 -3.13
C SER A 11 14.24 -24.69 -2.06
N ALA A 12 15.09 -23.67 -1.96
CA ALA A 12 14.80 -22.51 -1.12
C ALA A 12 13.65 -21.73 -1.76
N THR A 13 12.48 -21.74 -1.13
CA THR A 13 11.38 -20.82 -1.46
C THR A 13 11.82 -19.41 -1.10
N VAL A 14 12.04 -18.58 -2.11
CA VAL A 14 12.25 -17.13 -1.94
C VAL A 14 10.93 -16.54 -1.46
N THR A 15 10.85 -16.18 -0.19
CA THR A 15 9.72 -15.41 0.34
C THR A 15 9.80 -13.98 -0.20
N VAL A 16 8.79 -13.56 -0.97
CA VAL A 16 8.68 -12.18 -1.45
C VAL A 16 7.95 -11.34 -0.39
N ALA A 17 8.26 -10.05 -0.26
CA ALA A 17 7.55 -9.12 0.65
C ALA A 17 6.05 -8.93 0.32
N GLY A 18 5.58 -9.54 -0.77
CA GLY A 18 4.17 -9.63 -1.15
C GLY A 18 3.31 -10.31 -0.07
N HIS A 19 3.91 -11.15 0.79
CA HIS A 19 3.17 -11.90 1.80
C HIS A 19 2.41 -11.05 2.82
N LYS A 20 2.72 -9.76 2.94
CA LYS A 20 2.03 -8.87 3.89
C LYS A 20 0.55 -8.70 3.59
N LEU A 21 0.13 -8.88 2.34
CA LEU A 21 -1.26 -8.71 1.88
C LEU A 21 -2.00 -10.04 1.69
N GLU A 22 -1.31 -11.18 1.82
CA GLU A 22 -1.90 -12.51 1.62
C GLU A 22 -2.72 -12.94 2.85
N GLY A 23 -3.90 -13.53 2.62
CA GLY A 23 -4.76 -14.05 3.68
C GLY A 23 -5.45 -13.00 4.57
N ARG A 24 -5.38 -11.73 4.17
CA ARG A 24 -6.00 -10.58 4.85
C ARG A 24 -7.54 -10.58 4.69
N ASP A 25 -8.24 -10.15 5.73
CA ASP A 25 -9.69 -9.90 5.75
C ASP A 25 -10.06 -8.57 5.05
N THR A 26 -10.19 -8.67 3.72
CA THR A 26 -10.65 -7.55 2.88
C THR A 26 -12.05 -7.03 3.21
N ALA A 27 -12.90 -7.80 3.92
CA ALA A 27 -14.21 -7.32 4.33
C ALA A 27 -14.09 -6.32 5.48
N THR A 28 -13.25 -6.64 6.48
CA THR A 28 -12.87 -5.69 7.53
C THR A 28 -12.12 -4.50 6.95
N GLY A 29 -11.18 -4.73 6.04
CA GLY A 29 -10.45 -3.67 5.33
C GLY A 29 -11.37 -2.66 4.62
N ARG A 30 -12.45 -3.13 3.99
CA ARG A 30 -13.46 -2.25 3.35
C ARG A 30 -14.21 -1.38 4.36
N LEU A 31 -14.56 -1.92 5.52
CA LEU A 31 -15.25 -1.16 6.57
C LEU A 31 -14.35 -0.04 7.09
N LEU A 32 -13.09 -0.38 7.43
CA LEU A 32 -12.08 0.58 7.87
C LEU A 32 -11.81 1.65 6.80
N TYR A 33 -11.70 1.25 5.53
CA TYR A 33 -11.55 2.20 4.43
C TYR A 33 -12.72 3.19 4.36
N THR A 34 -13.95 2.68 4.49
CA THR A 34 -15.15 3.53 4.45
C THR A 34 -15.16 4.53 5.60
N GLU A 35 -14.72 4.11 6.79
CA GLU A 35 -14.68 4.95 7.98
C GLU A 35 -13.56 6.01 7.92
N HIS A 36 -12.38 5.63 7.46
CA HIS A 36 -11.17 6.45 7.63
C HIS A 36 -10.65 7.11 6.35
N CYS A 37 -10.96 6.56 5.18
CA CYS A 37 -10.32 6.95 3.92
C CYS A 37 -11.29 7.58 2.91
N ALA A 38 -12.52 7.08 2.85
CA ALA A 38 -13.49 7.41 1.80
C ALA A 38 -13.93 8.88 1.79
N SER A 39 -13.81 9.61 2.90
CA SER A 39 -14.13 11.04 2.97
C SER A 39 -13.26 11.89 2.03
N CYS A 40 -12.04 11.44 1.76
CA CYS A 40 -11.11 12.09 0.82
C CYS A 40 -10.91 11.26 -0.44
N HIS A 41 -10.69 9.95 -0.33
CA HIS A 41 -10.40 9.07 -1.46
C HIS A 41 -11.64 8.57 -2.21
N GLY A 42 -12.83 8.97 -1.78
CA GLY A 42 -14.10 8.58 -2.37
C GLY A 42 -14.57 7.19 -1.94
N ALA A 43 -15.90 6.98 -1.94
CA ALA A 43 -16.48 5.70 -1.54
C ALA A 43 -16.19 4.57 -2.54
N ASN A 44 -15.88 4.92 -3.79
CA ASN A 44 -15.52 4.00 -4.88
C ASN A 44 -14.03 4.10 -5.24
N LEU A 45 -13.19 4.62 -4.35
CA LEU A 45 -11.75 4.79 -4.55
C LEU A 45 -11.39 5.76 -5.69
N GLU A 46 -12.33 6.62 -6.11
CA GLU A 46 -12.22 7.51 -7.26
C GLU A 46 -11.36 8.76 -7.01
N GLY A 47 -11.02 9.04 -5.74
CA GLY A 47 -10.26 10.22 -5.34
C GLY A 47 -11.02 11.53 -5.56
N GLN A 48 -10.30 12.63 -5.45
CA GLN A 48 -10.80 13.98 -5.73
C GLN A 48 -10.51 14.37 -7.18
N ALA A 49 -11.34 15.26 -7.73
CA ALA A 49 -11.07 15.87 -9.03
C ALA A 49 -9.75 16.64 -9.02
N GLU A 50 -9.09 16.72 -10.18
CA GLU A 50 -7.82 17.46 -10.35
C GLU A 50 -6.72 17.07 -9.35
N TRP A 51 -6.70 15.83 -8.84
CA TRP A 51 -5.75 15.37 -7.81
C TRP A 51 -4.25 15.50 -8.17
N ARG A 52 -3.94 15.74 -9.44
CA ARG A 52 -2.57 15.98 -9.93
C ARG A 52 -2.15 17.45 -9.89
N THR A 53 -3.06 18.37 -9.56
CA THR A 53 -2.82 19.81 -9.48
C THR A 53 -2.98 20.26 -8.03
N PRO A 54 -1.98 20.94 -7.43
CA PRO A 54 -2.13 21.49 -6.09
C PRO A 54 -3.27 22.51 -6.02
N ASP A 55 -3.97 22.54 -4.89
CA ASP A 55 -4.98 23.55 -4.59
C ASP A 55 -4.37 24.92 -4.25
N GLU A 56 -5.22 25.88 -3.87
CA GLU A 56 -4.78 27.23 -3.47
C GLU A 56 -3.84 27.27 -2.26
N ASN A 57 -3.82 26.19 -1.45
CA ASN A 57 -2.94 26.02 -0.30
C ASN A 57 -1.68 25.21 -0.66
N GLY A 58 -1.50 24.85 -1.92
CA GLY A 58 -0.39 24.04 -2.41
C GLY A 58 -0.46 22.58 -2.00
N VAL A 59 -1.63 22.07 -1.62
CA VAL A 59 -1.85 20.66 -1.25
C VAL A 59 -2.39 19.90 -2.45
N LEU A 60 -1.83 18.72 -2.72
CA LEU A 60 -2.40 17.81 -3.71
C LEU A 60 -3.67 17.16 -3.16
N PRO A 61 -4.81 17.23 -3.89
CA PRO A 61 -6.02 16.50 -3.52
C PRO A 61 -5.79 14.98 -3.44
N ALA A 62 -6.66 14.28 -2.74
CA ALA A 62 -6.54 12.84 -2.54
C ALA A 62 -6.58 12.09 -3.89
N PRO A 63 -5.54 11.30 -4.24
CA PRO A 63 -5.53 10.54 -5.48
C PRO A 63 -6.54 9.38 -5.43
N PRO A 64 -7.01 8.89 -6.59
CA PRO A 64 -7.74 7.64 -6.68
C PRO A 64 -6.89 6.50 -6.12
N HIS A 65 -7.55 5.59 -5.43
CA HIS A 65 -6.98 4.32 -5.00
C HIS A 65 -7.35 3.17 -5.94
N ASP A 66 -8.20 3.40 -6.94
CA ASP A 66 -8.45 2.46 -8.03
C ASP A 66 -7.29 2.39 -9.05
N ALA A 67 -7.49 1.66 -10.14
CA ALA A 67 -6.49 1.48 -11.19
C ALA A 67 -6.10 2.78 -11.94
N THR A 68 -6.91 3.84 -11.87
CA THR A 68 -6.65 5.13 -12.54
C THR A 68 -5.69 6.05 -11.75
N GLY A 69 -5.50 5.71 -10.47
CA GLY A 69 -4.60 6.39 -9.55
C GLY A 69 -3.14 6.00 -9.73
N HIS A 70 -2.37 6.14 -8.65
CA HIS A 70 -0.94 5.80 -8.65
C HIS A 70 -0.49 4.93 -7.47
N THR A 71 -1.40 4.51 -6.60
CA THR A 71 -1.09 3.76 -5.38
C THR A 71 -0.36 2.45 -5.69
N TRP A 72 -0.77 1.75 -6.74
CA TRP A 72 -0.17 0.49 -7.17
C TRP A 72 1.27 0.61 -7.72
N HIS A 73 1.79 1.83 -7.94
CA HIS A 73 3.20 2.04 -8.30
C HIS A 73 4.16 1.86 -7.12
N HIS A 74 3.66 1.79 -5.89
CA HIS A 74 4.45 1.76 -4.66
C HIS A 74 4.47 0.37 -4.04
N ASP A 75 5.58 0.04 -3.37
CA ASP A 75 5.72 -1.21 -2.63
C ASP A 75 4.90 -1.21 -1.33
N ASN A 76 4.71 -2.39 -0.75
CA ASN A 76 3.92 -2.59 0.47
C ASN A 76 4.47 -1.78 1.66
N ALA A 77 5.79 -1.65 1.80
CA ALA A 77 6.39 -0.96 2.93
C ALA A 77 6.10 0.55 2.86
N LEU A 78 6.27 1.15 1.67
CA LEU A 78 5.97 2.55 1.44
C LEU A 78 4.47 2.84 1.64
N LEU A 79 3.60 1.98 1.11
CA LEU A 79 2.14 2.13 1.29
C LEU A 79 1.73 2.06 2.77
N PHE A 80 2.30 1.12 3.51
CA PHE A 80 2.07 1.01 4.96
C PHE A 80 2.55 2.25 5.70
N GLU A 81 3.75 2.74 5.40
CA GLU A 81 4.29 3.92 6.04
C GLU A 81 3.51 5.19 5.71
N TYR A 82 3.05 5.38 4.47
CA TYR A 82 2.16 6.49 4.10
C TYR A 82 0.86 6.46 4.89
N THR A 83 0.29 5.27 5.09
CA THR A 83 -0.93 5.13 5.89
C THR A 83 -0.64 5.40 7.38
N LYS A 84 0.42 4.83 7.93
CA LYS A 84 0.75 4.97 9.36
C LYS A 84 1.16 6.39 9.72
N LEU A 85 2.07 6.99 8.95
CA LEU A 85 2.74 8.26 9.29
C LEU A 85 2.14 9.47 8.56
N GLY A 86 1.29 9.25 7.57
CA GLY A 86 0.79 10.30 6.68
C GLY A 86 1.89 10.79 5.73
N GLY A 87 1.50 11.55 4.71
CA GLY A 87 2.45 11.93 3.65
C GLY A 87 3.60 12.79 4.15
N LYS A 88 3.36 13.67 5.13
CA LYS A 88 4.42 14.48 5.76
C LYS A 88 5.40 13.62 6.56
N GLY A 89 4.90 12.69 7.38
CA GLY A 89 5.75 11.84 8.22
C GLY A 89 6.62 10.89 7.40
N THR A 90 6.02 10.23 6.40
CA THR A 90 6.71 9.28 5.52
C THR A 90 7.81 9.93 4.69
N LEU A 91 7.58 11.15 4.20
CA LEU A 91 8.57 11.90 3.42
C LEU A 91 9.65 12.52 4.30
N ALA A 92 9.32 13.00 5.49
CA ALA A 92 10.32 13.48 6.45
C ALA A 92 11.29 12.37 6.86
N ALA A 93 10.81 11.14 7.06
CA ALA A 93 11.65 9.96 7.32
C ALA A 93 12.64 9.64 6.18
N ARG A 94 12.42 10.19 4.98
CA ARG A 94 13.24 10.06 3.78
C ARG A 94 14.04 11.33 3.46
N GLY A 95 14.08 12.29 4.37
CA GLY A 95 14.84 13.54 4.23
C GLY A 95 14.14 14.64 3.44
N ILE A 96 12.84 14.50 3.15
CA ILE A 96 12.02 15.52 2.48
C ILE A 96 11.13 16.19 3.54
N THR A 97 11.56 17.36 4.04
CA THR A 97 10.93 18.01 5.20
C THR A 97 9.85 19.04 4.86
N ASP A 98 9.87 19.58 3.65
CA ASP A 98 9.05 20.74 3.26
C ASP A 98 7.87 20.37 2.34
N PHE A 99 7.47 19.10 2.32
CA PHE A 99 6.33 18.65 1.54
C PHE A 99 5.01 18.90 2.27
N ASN A 100 4.13 19.70 1.67
CA ASN A 100 2.80 19.98 2.19
C ASN A 100 1.80 18.89 1.78
N SER A 101 1.67 17.85 2.61
CA SER A 101 0.71 16.76 2.38
C SER A 101 -0.59 16.97 3.15
N GLY A 102 -1.72 16.77 2.49
CA GLY A 102 -3.05 16.69 3.12
C GLY A 102 -3.40 15.32 3.70
N MET A 103 -2.57 14.29 3.49
CA MET A 103 -2.83 12.93 4.01
C MET A 103 -2.36 12.82 5.46
N PRO A 104 -3.27 12.66 6.45
CA PRO A 104 -2.89 12.48 7.85
C PRO A 104 -2.29 11.09 8.07
N GLY A 105 -1.57 10.93 9.18
CA GLY A 105 -1.14 9.62 9.66
C GLY A 105 -2.18 8.98 10.56
N PHE A 106 -2.26 7.65 10.54
CA PHE A 106 -3.20 6.85 11.32
C PHE A 106 -2.54 6.09 12.48
N ASP A 107 -1.27 6.37 12.81
CA ASP A 107 -0.63 5.82 14.00
C ASP A 107 -1.42 6.20 15.27
N GLY A 108 -1.72 5.20 16.12
CA GLY A 108 -2.58 5.35 17.29
C GLY A 108 -4.08 5.50 17.00
N VAL A 109 -4.50 5.56 15.72
CA VAL A 109 -5.91 5.51 15.29
C VAL A 109 -6.27 4.11 14.80
N MET A 110 -5.39 3.50 14.01
CA MET A 110 -5.49 2.11 13.54
C MET A 110 -4.27 1.33 13.99
N SER A 111 -4.47 0.05 14.29
CA SER A 111 -3.39 -0.92 14.48
C SER A 111 -2.69 -1.25 13.15
N ASP A 112 -1.49 -1.82 13.25
CA ASP A 112 -0.74 -2.23 12.07
C ASP A 112 -1.49 -3.28 11.23
N ASP A 113 -2.21 -4.20 11.86
CA ASP A 113 -3.01 -5.19 11.14
C ASP A 113 -4.19 -4.53 10.42
N GLU A 114 -4.89 -3.59 11.06
CA GLU A 114 -5.97 -2.83 10.41
C GLU A 114 -5.48 -2.04 9.20
N ILE A 115 -4.28 -1.45 9.26
CA ILE A 115 -3.65 -0.82 8.09
C ILE A 115 -3.45 -1.85 6.97
N TRP A 116 -2.93 -3.03 7.28
CA TRP A 116 -2.76 -4.09 6.27
C TRP A 116 -4.09 -4.58 5.70
N GLU A 117 -5.16 -4.64 6.50
CA GLU A 117 -6.50 -4.98 6.02
C GLU A 117 -7.01 -3.95 5.02
N VAL A 118 -6.86 -2.66 5.30
CA VAL A 118 -7.21 -1.56 4.37
C VAL A 118 -6.43 -1.66 3.07
N LEU A 119 -5.11 -1.87 3.14
CA LEU A 119 -4.26 -2.00 1.94
C LEU A 119 -4.60 -3.25 1.12
N ALA A 120 -4.96 -4.36 1.78
CA ALA A 120 -5.41 -5.57 1.10
C ALA A 120 -6.76 -5.36 0.41
N PHE A 121 -7.69 -4.63 1.03
CA PHE A 121 -8.93 -4.22 0.39
C PHE A 121 -8.69 -3.34 -0.84
N ILE A 122 -7.87 -2.29 -0.72
CA ILE A 122 -7.55 -1.42 -1.87
C ILE A 122 -6.97 -2.26 -3.02
N ARG A 123 -5.99 -3.14 -2.73
CA ARG A 123 -5.37 -4.01 -3.73
C ARG A 123 -6.37 -4.95 -4.40
N SER A 124 -7.36 -5.48 -3.66
CA SER A 124 -8.34 -6.42 -4.21
C SER A 124 -9.31 -5.78 -5.21
N THR A 125 -9.37 -4.45 -5.26
CA THR A 125 -10.18 -3.72 -6.26
C THR A 125 -9.48 -3.58 -7.62
N TRP A 126 -8.18 -3.85 -7.68
CA TRP A 126 -7.42 -3.69 -8.91
C TRP A 126 -7.57 -4.89 -9.85
N PRO A 127 -7.53 -4.68 -11.18
CA PRO A 127 -7.36 -5.75 -12.15
C PRO A 127 -6.11 -6.61 -11.87
N ASP A 128 -6.14 -7.88 -12.27
CA ASP A 128 -5.08 -8.84 -11.98
C ASP A 128 -3.69 -8.41 -12.48
N ASP A 129 -3.63 -7.74 -13.64
CA ASP A 129 -2.38 -7.21 -14.20
C ASP A 129 -1.81 -6.05 -13.37
N VAL A 130 -2.68 -5.18 -12.82
CA VAL A 130 -2.28 -4.11 -11.90
C VAL A 130 -1.83 -4.69 -10.56
N GLN A 131 -2.52 -5.72 -10.04
CA GLN A 131 -2.07 -6.43 -8.84
C GLN A 131 -0.69 -7.07 -9.05
N ALA A 132 -0.46 -7.71 -10.20
CA ALA A 132 0.84 -8.30 -10.54
C ALA A 132 1.93 -7.23 -10.69
N ALA A 133 1.61 -6.09 -11.32
CA ALA A 133 2.51 -4.97 -11.45
C ALA A 133 2.93 -4.42 -10.07
N GLN A 134 1.98 -4.21 -9.15
CA GLN A 134 2.27 -3.78 -7.79
C GLN A 134 3.08 -4.82 -7.02
N SER A 135 2.71 -6.11 -7.12
CA SER A 135 3.45 -7.20 -6.49
C SER A 135 4.93 -7.22 -6.92
N SER A 136 5.23 -6.86 -8.17
CA SER A 136 6.61 -6.73 -8.69
C SER A 136 7.42 -5.54 -8.13
N ARG A 137 6.78 -4.59 -7.45
CA ARG A 137 7.45 -3.46 -6.78
C ARG A 137 8.03 -3.85 -5.43
N ASN A 138 7.49 -4.91 -4.82
CA ASN A 138 7.96 -5.40 -3.54
C ASN A 138 9.38 -5.98 -3.68
N PRO A 139 10.33 -5.58 -2.82
CA PRO A 139 11.67 -6.14 -2.85
C PRO A 139 11.64 -7.64 -2.50
N PRO A 140 12.58 -8.43 -3.02
CA PRO A 140 12.84 -9.76 -2.49
C PRO A 140 13.30 -9.63 -1.02
N HIS A 141 12.84 -10.54 -0.15
CA HIS A 141 13.39 -10.69 1.20
C HIS A 141 14.62 -11.59 1.22
#